data_AF-A0A9J6AB35-F1
#
_entry.id   AF-A0A9J6AB35-F1
#
_cell.length_a   1.000
_cell.length_b   1.000
_cell.length_c   1.000
_cell.angle_alpha   90.00
_cell.angle_beta   90.00
_cell.angle_gamma   90.00
#
_symmetry.space_group_name_H-M   'P 1'
#
loop_
_entity.id
_entity.type
_entity.pdbx_description
1 polymer ?
#
loop_
_entity_poly.entity_id
_entity_poly.type
_entity_poly.pdbx_seq_one_letter_code
_entity_poly.pdbx_strand_id
1 'polypeptide(L)'
;MASAGKSVIQTLKRYLKKPWEITGPQSSPEYVSAVPKATEYRVTCPATAQAQAIIPNSNPDMVYAIKYFSRDQRRNRPPIRRTILKKRMLRR
;
A
#
# COMPACT_ATOMS: atom_id res chain seq x y z
N MET A 1 -29.64 -7.17 -49.66
CA MET A 1 -28.68 -8.28 -49.50
C MET A 1 -27.35 -7.91 -48.81
N ALA A 2 -27.12 -6.67 -48.36
CA ALA A 2 -25.84 -6.25 -47.76
C ALA A 2 -25.68 -6.50 -46.24
N SER A 3 -26.74 -6.88 -45.50
CA SER A 3 -26.66 -7.07 -44.03
C SER A 3 -26.21 -8.49 -43.63
N ALA A 4 -26.56 -9.52 -44.41
CA ALA A 4 -26.18 -10.90 -44.12
C ALA A 4 -24.66 -11.14 -44.18
N GLY A 5 -23.95 -10.50 -45.14
CA GLY A 5 -22.49 -10.60 -45.26
C GLY A 5 -21.72 -9.96 -44.11
N LYS A 6 -22.26 -8.90 -43.48
CA LYS A 6 -21.63 -8.26 -42.32
C LYS A 6 -21.62 -9.17 -41.09
N SER A 7 -22.68 -9.97 -40.91
CA SER A 7 -22.79 -10.96 -39.82
C SER A 7 -21.74 -12.07 -39.94
N VAL A 8 -21.51 -12.58 -41.14
CA VAL A 8 -20.50 -13.63 -41.40
C VAL A 8 -19.08 -13.11 -41.15
N ILE A 9 -18.76 -11.92 -41.63
CA ILE A 9 -17.45 -11.27 -41.39
C ILE A 9 -17.24 -10.99 -39.90
N GLN A 10 -18.28 -10.57 -39.18
CA GLN A 10 -18.22 -10.34 -37.74
C GLN A 10 -18.00 -11.64 -36.95
N THR A 11 -18.48 -12.77 -37.47
CA THR A 11 -18.25 -14.09 -36.89
C THR A 11 -16.82 -14.58 -37.14
N LEU A 12 -16.28 -14.34 -38.35
CA LEU A 12 -14.88 -14.68 -38.68
C LEU A 12 -13.87 -13.89 -37.84
N LYS A 13 -14.16 -12.61 -37.55
CA LYS A 13 -13.32 -11.75 -36.70
C LYS A 13 -13.11 -12.29 -35.28
N ARG A 14 -14.00 -13.18 -34.79
CA ARG A 14 -13.83 -13.82 -33.47
C ARG A 14 -12.73 -14.88 -33.44
N TYR A 15 -12.32 -15.40 -34.60
CA TYR A 15 -11.25 -16.39 -34.73
C TYR A 15 -9.87 -15.77 -34.95
N LEU A 16 -9.81 -14.45 -35.23
CA LEU A 16 -8.56 -13.71 -35.28
C LEU A 16 -8.15 -13.35 -33.85
N LYS A 17 -6.98 -13.86 -33.42
CA LYS A 17 -6.38 -13.47 -32.15
C LYS A 17 -6.24 -11.96 -32.07
N LYS A 18 -6.35 -11.40 -30.86
CA LYS A 18 -6.11 -9.96 -30.71
C LYS A 18 -4.65 -9.67 -31.05
N PRO A 19 -4.32 -8.55 -31.72
CA PRO A 19 -2.95 -8.30 -32.19
C PRO A 19 -1.86 -8.39 -31.10
N TRP A 20 -2.20 -8.03 -29.86
CA TRP A 20 -1.34 -8.08 -28.68
C TRP A 20 -1.25 -9.46 -28.00
N GLU A 21 -1.96 -10.46 -28.49
CA GLU A 21 -1.87 -11.86 -28.05
C GLU A 21 -0.84 -12.67 -28.88
N ILE A 22 -0.18 -12.03 -29.85
CA ILE A 22 0.78 -12.67 -30.76
C ILE A 22 2.21 -12.60 -30.19
N THR A 23 2.58 -11.49 -29.57
CA THR A 23 3.91 -11.27 -28.99
C THR A 23 3.81 -10.47 -27.70
N GLY A 24 4.74 -10.72 -26.77
CA GLY A 24 4.85 -10.01 -25.50
C GLY A 24 4.39 -10.83 -24.29
N PRO A 25 4.34 -10.23 -23.10
CA PRO A 25 3.99 -10.93 -21.86
C PRO A 25 2.60 -11.59 -21.94
N GLN A 26 1.64 -10.92 -22.57
CA GLN A 26 0.26 -11.38 -22.70
C GLN A 26 0.07 -12.57 -23.65
N SER A 27 1.08 -12.93 -24.45
CA SER A 27 1.09 -14.16 -25.26
C SER A 27 1.67 -15.38 -24.52
N SER A 28 2.22 -15.20 -23.32
CA SER A 28 2.74 -16.31 -22.51
C SER A 28 1.60 -17.11 -21.87
N PRO A 29 1.66 -18.45 -21.85
CA PRO A 29 0.69 -19.29 -21.12
C PRO A 29 0.61 -18.99 -19.61
N GLU A 30 1.68 -18.44 -19.04
CA GLU A 30 1.78 -18.10 -17.62
C GLU A 30 1.16 -16.73 -17.30
N TYR A 31 0.84 -15.94 -18.33
CA TYR A 31 0.28 -14.61 -18.11
C TYR A 31 -1.16 -14.69 -17.61
N VAL A 32 -1.38 -14.11 -16.44
CA VAL A 32 -2.69 -13.98 -15.81
C VAL A 32 -3.07 -12.52 -15.71
N SER A 33 -4.32 -12.19 -16.07
CA SER A 33 -4.83 -10.83 -15.94
C SER A 33 -4.87 -10.39 -14.48
N ALA A 34 -4.41 -9.17 -14.19
CA ALA A 34 -4.37 -8.61 -12.84
C ALA A 34 -5.73 -8.26 -12.23
N VAL A 35 -6.84 -8.56 -12.91
CA VAL A 35 -8.20 -8.28 -12.41
C VAL A 35 -8.67 -9.52 -11.64
N PRO A 36 -8.63 -9.51 -10.30
CA PRO A 36 -9.12 -10.64 -9.52
C PRO A 36 -10.65 -10.74 -9.65
N LYS A 37 -11.19 -11.96 -9.51
CA LYS A 37 -12.64 -12.11 -9.47
C LYS A 37 -13.19 -11.50 -8.18
N ALA A 38 -14.44 -11.06 -8.22
CA ALA A 38 -15.14 -10.57 -7.02
C ALA A 38 -15.22 -11.63 -5.91
N THR A 39 -15.21 -12.92 -6.26
CA THR A 39 -15.17 -14.04 -5.30
C THR A 39 -13.81 -14.27 -4.68
N GLU A 40 -12.74 -13.69 -5.24
CA GLU A 40 -11.35 -13.90 -4.81
C GLU A 40 -10.83 -12.68 -4.03
N TYR A 41 -11.28 -11.48 -4.40
CA TYR A 41 -10.87 -10.23 -3.76
C TYR A 41 -11.89 -9.75 -2.74
N ARG A 42 -11.45 -9.52 -1.49
CA ARG A 42 -12.29 -9.01 -0.39
C ARG A 42 -13.58 -9.83 -0.18
N VAL A 43 -13.43 -11.15 -0.09
CA VAL A 43 -14.51 -12.10 0.19
C VAL A 43 -15.34 -11.69 1.41
N THR A 44 -14.68 -11.17 2.44
CA THR A 44 -15.32 -10.55 3.59
C THR A 44 -15.18 -9.03 3.53
N CYS A 45 -16.29 -8.35 3.83
CA CYS A 45 -16.30 -6.90 3.99
C CYS A 45 -15.30 -6.47 5.08
N PRO A 46 -14.66 -5.30 4.95
CA PRO A 46 -13.69 -4.82 5.95
C PRO A 46 -14.32 -4.58 7.32
N ALA A 47 -15.62 -4.27 7.38
CA ALA A 47 -16.37 -4.12 8.62
C ALA A 47 -16.77 -5.47 9.25
N THR A 48 -16.64 -6.58 8.52
CA THR A 48 -16.93 -7.92 9.01
C THR A 48 -15.64 -8.56 9.49
N ALA A 49 -15.36 -8.42 10.78
CA ALA A 49 -14.18 -9.01 11.39
C ALA A 49 -14.28 -10.54 11.38
N GLN A 50 -13.34 -11.22 10.71
CA GLN A 50 -13.23 -12.69 10.75
C GLN A 50 -12.68 -13.19 12.09
N ALA A 51 -11.92 -12.35 12.79
CA ALA A 51 -11.35 -12.62 14.09
C ALA A 51 -11.35 -11.35 14.93
N GLN A 52 -11.41 -11.53 16.25
CA GLN A 52 -11.27 -10.41 17.18
C GLN A 52 -9.81 -9.95 17.20
N ALA A 53 -9.55 -8.76 16.65
CA ALA A 53 -8.22 -8.16 16.70
C ALA A 53 -7.91 -7.64 18.12
N ILE A 54 -6.84 -8.15 18.74
CA ILE A 54 -6.30 -7.61 19.99
C ILE A 54 -5.10 -6.73 19.60
N ILE A 55 -5.32 -5.41 19.57
CA ILE A 55 -4.28 -4.45 19.18
C ILE A 55 -3.50 -4.03 20.43
N PRO A 56 -2.20 -4.37 20.56
CA PRO A 56 -1.41 -3.95 21.71
C PRO A 56 -1.19 -2.43 21.69
N ASN A 57 -1.43 -1.79 22.84
CA ASN A 57 -1.26 -0.34 23.01
C ASN A 57 0.08 0.00 23.69
N SER A 58 0.47 -0.80 24.68
CA SER A 58 1.67 -0.58 25.49
C SER A 58 2.57 -1.81 25.50
N ASN A 59 3.87 -1.58 25.71
CA ASN A 59 4.83 -2.65 25.94
C ASN A 59 4.59 -3.29 27.32
N PRO A 60 4.70 -4.63 27.46
CA PRO A 60 4.47 -5.34 28.72
C PRO A 60 5.24 -4.77 29.91
N ASP A 61 6.52 -4.42 29.71
CA ASP A 61 7.39 -3.85 30.75
C ASP A 61 6.83 -2.57 31.37
N MET A 62 6.01 -1.84 30.61
CA MET A 62 5.48 -0.53 30.97
C MET A 62 4.03 -0.58 31.45
N VAL A 63 3.40 -1.77 31.47
CA VAL A 63 2.02 -1.97 31.94
C VAL A 63 1.95 -1.81 33.46
N TYR A 64 2.85 -2.49 34.18
CA TYR A 64 2.92 -2.43 35.65
C TYR A 64 3.94 -1.41 36.15
N ALA A 65 5.04 -1.17 35.43
CA ALA A 65 6.02 -0.14 35.76
C ALA A 65 5.61 1.23 35.19
N ILE A 66 4.60 1.86 35.79
CA ILE A 66 3.94 3.07 35.27
C ILE A 66 4.69 4.38 35.47
N LYS A 67 5.96 4.34 35.88
CA LYS A 67 6.75 5.53 36.21
C LYS A 67 6.90 6.43 34.99
N TYR A 68 6.24 7.58 35.01
CA TYR A 68 6.12 8.43 33.82
C TYR A 68 7.37 9.27 33.53
N PHE A 69 8.03 9.83 34.55
CA PHE A 69 9.13 10.79 34.30
C PHE A 69 10.35 10.18 33.60
N SER A 70 10.60 8.87 33.78
CA SER A 70 11.65 8.15 33.05
C SER A 70 11.30 7.93 31.58
N ARG A 71 10.01 7.98 31.23
CA ARG A 71 9.49 7.77 29.87
C ARG A 71 9.21 9.09 29.14
N ASP A 72 9.07 10.20 29.85
CA ASP A 72 8.68 11.49 29.29
C ASP A 72 9.80 12.08 28.40
N GLN A 73 9.77 11.73 27.12
CA GLN A 73 10.68 12.26 26.12
C GLN A 73 10.41 13.74 25.79
N ARG A 74 9.19 14.23 26.02
CA ARG A 74 8.82 15.62 25.65
C ARG A 74 9.57 16.63 26.52
N ARG A 75 9.69 16.33 27.81
CA ARG A 75 10.36 17.21 28.79
C ARG A 75 11.81 16.83 29.02
N ASN A 76 12.21 15.58 28.76
CA ASN A 76 13.60 15.13 28.86
C ASN A 76 14.45 15.60 27.67
N ARG A 77 14.52 16.92 27.51
CA ARG A 77 15.37 17.57 26.52
C ARG A 77 16.36 18.48 27.25
N PRO A 78 17.61 18.58 26.76
CA PRO A 78 18.58 19.49 27.35
C PRO A 78 18.03 20.92 27.30
N PRO A 79 18.28 21.74 28.34
CA PRO A 79 17.84 23.12 28.36
C PRO A 79 18.56 23.93 27.28
N ILE A 80 17.85 24.94 26.74
CA ILE A 80 18.42 25.86 25.75
C ILE A 80 19.55 26.66 26.41
N ARG A 81 20.77 26.49 25.92
CA ARG A 81 21.93 27.31 26.33
C ARG A 81 22.03 28.53 25.42
N ARG A 82 21.89 29.73 25.99
CA ARG A 82 22.04 31.00 25.27
C ARG A 82 23.39 31.62 25.60
N THR A 83 24.22 31.85 24.58
CA THR A 83 25.54 32.47 24.73
C THR A 83 25.63 33.74 23.88
N ILE A 84 26.04 34.86 24.49
CA ILE A 84 26.26 36.13 23.78
C ILE A 84 27.72 36.17 23.34
N LEU A 85 27.95 36.26 22.03
CA LEU A 85 29.30 36.38 21.46
C LEU A 85 29.66 37.87 21.27
N LYS A 86 30.85 38.26 21.72
CA LYS A 86 31.40 39.61 21.49
C LYS A 86 32.44 39.58 20.35
N LYS A 87 32.70 40.71 19.69
CA LYS A 87 33.70 40.86 18.61
C LYS A 87 35.08 40.25 18.95
N ARG A 88 35.51 40.35 20.22
CA ARG A 88 36.76 39.74 20.73
C ARG A 88 36.76 38.20 20.67
N MET A 89 35.61 37.55 20.83
CA MET A 89 35.47 36.09 20.80
C MET A 89 35.37 35.52 19.37
N LEU A 90 35.15 36.38 18.37
CA LEU A 90 34.91 35.98 16.98
C LEU A 90 36.15 36.07 16.08
N ARG A 91 37.21 36.76 16.54
CA ARG A 91 38.46 37.00 15.79
C ARG A 91 39.57 35.98 16.09
N ARG A 92 39.19 34.78 16.51
CA ARG A 92 40.12 33.69 16.85
C ARG A 92 39.95 32.58 15.82
#